data_AF-A0A523AKM3-F1
#
_entry.id   AF-A0A523AKM3-F1
#
_cell.length_a   1.000
_cell.length_b   1.000
_cell.length_c   1.000
_cell.angle_alpha   90.00
_cell.angle_beta   90.00
_cell.angle_gamma   90.00
#
_symmetry.space_group_name_H-M   'P 1'
#
loop_
_entity.id
_entity.type
_entity.pdbx_description
1 polymer ?
#
loop_
_entity_poly.entity_id
_entity_poly.type
_entity_poly.pdbx_seq_one_letter_code
_entity_poly.pdbx_strand_id
1 'polypeptide(L)'
;MQKKLVIAKVAIFVIATIFGFLSLITGLILYFWPRGPRAGWIVLYGLDKQTWGEIHTYLSLISILAILIHLIVNRKSIKLYIDTLKKL
;
A
#
# COMPACT_ATOMS: atom_id res chain seq x y z
N MET A 1 -12.03 -17.45 -20.23
CA MET A 1 -12.33 -16.11 -19.67
C MET A 1 -12.21 -16.07 -18.14
N GLN A 2 -12.84 -16.98 -17.39
CA GLN A 2 -12.82 -17.03 -15.91
C GLN A 2 -11.41 -17.08 -15.28
N LYS A 3 -10.50 -17.94 -15.80
CA LYS A 3 -9.12 -18.04 -15.29
C LYS A 3 -8.35 -16.71 -15.33
N LYS A 4 -8.50 -15.94 -16.42
CA LYS A 4 -7.84 -14.62 -16.58
C LYS A 4 -8.31 -13.62 -15.53
N LEU A 5 -9.59 -13.63 -15.19
CA LEU A 5 -10.16 -12.76 -14.16
C LEU A 5 -9.67 -13.11 -12.76
N VAL A 6 -9.54 -14.42 -12.45
CA VAL A 6 -8.98 -14.88 -11.17
C VAL A 6 -7.51 -14.48 -11.05
N ILE A 7 -6.71 -14.67 -12.10
CA ILE A 7 -5.30 -14.24 -12.12
C ILE A 7 -5.20 -12.73 -11.88
N ALA A 8 -6.02 -11.92 -12.56
CA ALA A 8 -6.02 -10.47 -12.35
C ALA A 8 -6.35 -10.10 -10.90
N LYS A 9 -7.35 -10.74 -10.28
CA LYS A 9 -7.70 -10.53 -8.87
C LYS A 9 -6.55 -10.84 -7.92
N VAL A 10 -5.89 -11.98 -8.12
CA VAL A 10 -4.74 -12.39 -7.31
C VAL A 10 -3.58 -11.42 -7.51
N ALA A 11 -3.28 -11.04 -8.76
CA ALA A 11 -2.22 -10.08 -9.06
C ALA A 11 -2.46 -8.73 -8.37
N ILE A 12 -3.68 -8.17 -8.47
CA ILE A 12 -4.03 -6.91 -7.82
C ILE A 12 -3.90 -7.01 -6.29
N PHE A 13 -4.32 -8.13 -5.70
CA PHE A 13 -4.15 -8.37 -4.26
C PHE A 13 -2.67 -8.42 -3.84
N VAL A 14 -1.83 -9.14 -4.59
CA VAL A 14 -0.39 -9.25 -4.33
C VAL A 14 0.28 -7.88 -4.47
N ILE A 15 -0.05 -7.11 -5.52
CA ILE A 15 0.45 -5.74 -5.71
C ILE A 15 0.05 -4.85 -4.53
N ALA A 16 -1.23 -4.84 -4.14
CA ALA A 16 -1.71 -4.05 -3.00
C ALA A 16 -0.96 -4.40 -1.71
N THR A 17 -0.72 -5.69 -1.47
CA THR A 17 -0.02 -6.19 -0.28
C THR A 17 1.45 -5.78 -0.27
N ILE A 18 2.17 -6.00 -1.38
CA ILE A 18 3.60 -5.67 -1.48
C ILE A 18 3.81 -4.16 -1.33
N PHE A 19 3.10 -3.35 -2.12
CA PHE A 19 3.28 -1.90 -2.06
C PHE A 19 2.78 -1.31 -0.73
N GLY A 20 1.73 -1.87 -0.14
CA GLY A 20 1.26 -1.49 1.20
C GLY A 20 2.31 -1.80 2.28
N PHE A 21 2.95 -2.97 2.20
CA PHE A 21 4.01 -3.35 3.13
C PHE A 21 5.28 -2.49 2.97
N LEU A 22 5.69 -2.20 1.73
CA LEU A 22 6.81 -1.29 1.48
C LEU A 22 6.49 0.15 1.93
N SER A 23 5.26 0.61 1.72
CA SER A 23 4.77 1.90 2.24
C SER A 23 4.83 1.93 3.77
N LEU A 24 4.44 0.84 4.46
CA LEU A 24 4.56 0.73 5.91
C LEU A 24 6.02 0.83 6.37
N ILE A 25 6.95 0.09 5.76
CA ILE A 25 8.38 0.14 6.12
C ILE A 25 8.94 1.55 5.95
N THR A 26 8.69 2.17 4.79
CA THR A 26 9.17 3.52 4.50
C THR A 26 8.53 4.58 5.41
N GLY A 27 7.25 4.40 5.75
CA GLY A 27 6.55 5.22 6.73
C GLY A 27 7.15 5.10 8.13
N LEU A 28 7.53 3.89 8.57
CA LEU A 28 8.24 3.69 9.84
C LEU A 28 9.60 4.36 9.84
N ILE A 29 10.38 4.25 8.76
CA ILE A 29 11.67 4.95 8.62
C ILE A 29 11.48 6.46 8.78
N LEU A 30 10.50 7.05 8.10
CA LEU A 30 10.21 8.48 8.18
C LEU A 30 9.63 8.90 9.54
N TYR A 31 8.84 8.04 10.18
CA TYR A 31 8.26 8.28 11.49
C TYR A 31 9.34 8.40 12.58
N PHE A 32 10.32 7.50 12.54
CA PHE A 32 11.47 7.51 13.45
C PHE A 32 12.59 8.47 13.00
N TRP A 33 12.44 9.15 11.86
CA TRP A 33 13.44 10.09 11.39
C TRP A 33 13.64 11.23 12.40
N PRO A 34 14.89 11.55 12.78
CA PRO A 34 15.17 12.61 13.76
C PRO A 34 14.54 13.96 13.38
N ARG A 35 14.19 14.77 14.38
CA ARG A 35 13.59 16.10 14.16
C ARG A 35 14.58 17.20 14.55
N GLY A 36 14.58 18.32 13.82
CA GLY A 36 15.41 19.49 14.12
C GLY A 36 16.16 20.05 12.91
N PRO A 37 16.91 21.15 13.08
CA PRO A 37 17.55 21.90 11.98
C PRO A 37 18.53 21.09 11.13
N ARG A 38 19.15 20.05 11.73
CA ARG A 38 20.12 19.18 11.05
C ARG A 38 19.51 17.88 10.52
N ALA A 39 18.22 17.64 10.75
CA ALA A 39 17.58 16.37 10.38
C ALA A 39 17.57 16.10 8.86
N GLY A 40 17.55 17.16 8.04
CA GLY A 40 17.61 17.04 6.58
C GLY A 40 18.97 16.58 6.04
N TRP A 41 20.02 16.66 6.85
CA TRP A 41 21.40 16.31 6.48
C TRP A 41 21.74 14.86 6.79
N ILE A 42 20.84 14.15 7.47
CA ILE A 42 21.01 12.74 7.81
C ILE A 42 20.81 11.93 6.52
N VAL A 43 21.71 10.99 6.29
CA VAL A 43 21.63 10.08 5.15
C VAL A 43 21.43 8.67 5.70
N LEU A 44 20.33 8.03 5.33
CA LEU A 44 20.03 6.64 5.66
C LEU A 44 20.07 5.82 4.39
N TYR A 45 20.88 4.76 4.37
CA TYR A 45 21.12 3.92 3.19
C TYR A 45 21.52 4.70 1.92
N GLY A 46 22.27 5.78 2.08
CA GLY A 46 22.70 6.62 0.97
C GLY A 46 21.65 7.61 0.46
N LEU A 47 20.46 7.66 1.07
CA LEU A 47 19.38 8.57 0.69
C LEU A 47 19.08 9.57 1.81
N ASP A 48 18.76 10.80 1.42
CA ASP A 48 18.33 11.85 2.35
C ASP A 48 16.85 11.71 2.73
N LYS A 49 16.41 12.53 3.70
CA LYS A 49 15.02 12.49 4.18
C LYS A 49 14.01 12.74 3.06
N GLN A 50 14.35 13.66 2.14
CA GLN A 50 13.45 14.04 1.06
C GLN A 50 13.22 12.86 0.11
N THR A 51 14.29 12.18 -0.29
CA THR A 51 14.21 11.02 -1.19
C THR A 51 13.44 9.87 -0.55
N TRP A 52 13.66 9.60 0.75
CA TRP A 52 12.82 8.64 1.49
C TRP A 52 11.34 9.05 1.51
N GLY A 53 11.04 10.34 1.63
CA GLY A 53 9.70 10.90 1.54
C GLY A 53 9.05 10.68 0.17
N GLU A 54 9.81 10.90 -0.90
CA GLU A 54 9.34 10.68 -2.27
C GLU A 54 9.05 9.20 -2.52
N ILE A 55 9.97 8.30 -2.13
CA ILE A 55 9.77 6.84 -2.21
C ILE A 55 8.51 6.43 -1.46
N HIS A 56 8.34 6.88 -0.21
CA HIS A 56 7.16 6.58 0.59
C HIS A 56 5.88 7.06 -0.09
N THR A 57 5.89 8.27 -0.65
CA THR A 57 4.73 8.87 -1.33
C THR A 57 4.33 8.06 -2.55
N TYR A 58 5.28 7.73 -3.44
CA TYR A 58 4.98 6.95 -4.64
C TYR A 58 4.51 5.52 -4.32
N LEU A 59 5.15 4.85 -3.36
CA LEU A 59 4.71 3.52 -2.91
C LEU A 59 3.29 3.55 -2.34
N SER A 60 2.97 4.58 -1.55
CA SER A 60 1.65 4.75 -0.95
C SER A 60 0.58 5.03 -2.01
N LEU A 61 0.87 5.87 -3.01
CA LEU A 61 -0.04 6.14 -4.12
C LEU A 61 -0.36 4.86 -4.92
N ILE A 62 0.65 4.05 -5.24
CA ILE A 62 0.46 2.78 -5.93
C ILE A 62 -0.37 1.82 -5.07
N SER A 63 -0.07 1.74 -3.77
CA SER A 63 -0.83 0.90 -2.83
C SER A 63 -2.30 1.32 -2.76
N ILE A 64 -2.59 2.61 -2.60
CA ILE A 64 -3.97 3.13 -2.57
C ILE A 64 -4.70 2.78 -3.85
N LEU A 65 -4.09 3.02 -5.02
CA LEU A 65 -4.71 2.70 -6.30
C LEU A 65 -4.99 1.19 -6.44
N ALA A 66 -4.02 0.34 -6.06
CA ALA A 66 -4.18 -1.10 -6.08
C ALA A 66 -5.30 -1.58 -5.13
N ILE A 67 -5.41 -0.99 -3.93
CA ILE A 67 -6.48 -1.28 -2.96
C ILE A 67 -7.84 -0.87 -3.53
N LEU A 68 -7.97 0.32 -4.13
CA LEU A 68 -9.22 0.76 -4.74
C LEU A 68 -9.67 -0.20 -5.85
N ILE A 69 -8.76 -0.59 -6.74
CA ILE A 69 -9.04 -1.57 -7.79
C ILE A 69 -9.39 -2.93 -7.17
N HIS A 70 -8.66 -3.36 -6.12
CA HIS A 70 -8.93 -4.61 -5.40
C HIS A 70 -10.38 -4.64 -4.88
N LEU A 71 -10.85 -3.56 -4.25
CA LEU A 71 -12.21 -3.44 -3.73
C LEU A 71 -13.26 -3.46 -4.86
N ILE A 72 -13.04 -2.70 -5.93
CA ILE A 72 -13.98 -2.62 -7.07
C ILE A 72 -14.15 -3.99 -7.75
N VAL A 73 -13.06 -4.71 -7.96
CA VAL A 73 -13.05 -6.02 -8.62
C VAL A 73 -13.64 -7.11 -7.71
N ASN A 74 -13.51 -6.97 -6.38
CA ASN A 74 -14.03 -7.92 -5.39
C ASN A 74 -15.36 -7.49 -4.73
N ARG A 75 -16.03 -6.44 -5.24
CA ARG A 75 -17.30 -5.91 -4.71
C ARG A 75 -18.39 -6.95 -4.45
N LYS A 76 -18.48 -7.99 -5.31
CA LYS A 76 -19.46 -9.08 -5.15
C LYS A 76 -19.17 -9.93 -3.91
N SER A 77 -17.90 -10.24 -3.68
CA SER A 77 -17.45 -10.97 -2.49
C SER A 77 -17.67 -10.14 -1.23
N ILE A 78 -17.37 -8.84 -1.29
CA ILE A 78 -17.61 -7.91 -0.16
C ILE A 78 -19.11 -7.87 0.19
N LYS A 79 -19.98 -7.72 -0.81
CA LYS A 79 -21.43 -7.75 -0.60
C LYS A 79 -21.89 -9.06 0.05
N LEU A 80 -21.39 -10.21 -0.45
CA LEU A 80 -21.69 -11.52 0.14
C LEU A 80 -21.29 -11.59 1.62
N TYR A 81 -20.11 -11.09 1.99
CA TYR A 81 -19.66 -11.06 3.38
C TYR A 81 -20.56 -10.18 4.26
N ILE A 82 -20.93 -8.99 3.78
CA ILE A 82 -21.85 -8.08 4.49
C ILE A 82 -23.23 -8.73 4.68
N ASP A 83 -23.77 -9.34 3.63
CA ASP A 83 -25.09 -10.00 3.67
C ASP A 83 -25.08 -11.21 4.61
N THR A 84 -23.93 -11.90 4.73
CA THR A 84 -23.75 -13.02 5.67
C THR A 84 -23.70 -12.51 7.12
N LEU A 85 -22.96 -11.43 7.37
CA LEU A 85 -22.85 -10.81 8.70
C LEU A 85 -24.20 -10.26 9.20
N LYS A 86 -25.08 -9.77 8.31
CA LYS A 86 -26.42 -9.28 8.68
C LYS A 86 -27.40 -10.38 9.09
N LYS A 87 -27.10 -11.64 8.77
CA LYS A 87 -27.96 -12.80 9.07
C LYS A 87 -27.59 -13.50 10.39
N LEU A 88 -26.42 -13.18 10.94
CA LEU A 88 -26.00 -13.53 12.30
C LEU A 88 -26.65 -12.57 13.30
#